data_AF-A0A1R3KBR7-F1
#
_entry.id   AF-A0A1R3KBR7-F1
#
_cell.length_a   1.000
_cell.length_b   1.000
_cell.length_c   1.000
_cell.angle_alpha   90.00
_cell.angle_beta   90.00
_cell.angle_gamma   90.00
#
_symmetry.space_group_name_H-M   'P 1'
#
loop_
_entity.id
_entity.type
_entity.pdbx_description
1 polymer ?
#
loop_
_entity_poly.entity_id
_entity_poly.type
_entity_poly.pdbx_seq_one_letter_code
_entity_poly.pdbx_strand_id
1 'polypeptide(L)'
;MKSQIRAYFAEAQWFHSQHVPTMEEYMNVALVTSAYQMLATISFVGMRDVANEEAFKWLFSGPKIVTASAIVCRLMDDIVSHKFEQKRGHVASAIECYMKQHNATEEEAVKEFRKQISDAWKDINEECLYPTPAAMPLLTRILNLARVIDVVYKTEDGYTHAGVMLKDSVASLLIDPVPL
;
A
#
# COMPACT_ATOMS: atom_id res chain seq x y z
N MET A 1 -0.99 -9.45 12.95
CA MET A 1 -0.55 -10.57 12.10
C MET A 1 -1.64 -11.60 11.76
N LYS A 2 -2.58 -11.98 12.66
CA LYS A 2 -3.64 -12.96 12.32
C LYS A 2 -4.51 -12.55 11.12
N SER A 3 -4.88 -11.28 11.00
CA SER A 3 -5.62 -10.74 9.85
C SER A 3 -4.85 -10.90 8.54
N GLN A 4 -3.58 -10.51 8.55
CA GLN A 4 -2.66 -10.62 7.42
C GLN A 4 -2.61 -12.05 6.85
N ILE A 5 -2.40 -13.04 7.72
CA ILE A 5 -2.28 -14.45 7.32
C ILE A 5 -3.58 -14.96 6.69
N ARG A 6 -4.73 -14.57 7.25
CA ARG A 6 -6.05 -14.96 6.69
C ARG A 6 -6.28 -14.33 5.32
N ALA A 7 -5.86 -13.08 5.12
CA ALA A 7 -5.98 -12.39 3.84
C ALA A 7 -5.07 -13.02 2.77
N TYR A 8 -3.80 -13.31 3.09
CA TYR A 8 -2.92 -14.05 2.18
C TYR A 8 -3.45 -15.46 1.87
N PHE A 9 -4.08 -16.11 2.84
CA PHE A 9 -4.72 -17.40 2.59
C PHE A 9 -5.89 -17.29 1.62
N ALA A 10 -6.69 -16.21 1.68
CA ALA A 10 -7.75 -15.95 0.71
C ALA A 10 -7.19 -15.75 -0.71
N GLU A 11 -6.10 -14.98 -0.86
CA GLU A 11 -5.40 -14.84 -2.15
C GLU A 11 -4.89 -16.19 -2.68
N ALA A 12 -4.34 -17.03 -1.81
CA ALA A 12 -3.90 -18.38 -2.18
C ALA A 12 -5.08 -19.27 -2.63
N GLN A 13 -6.25 -19.15 -1.98
CA GLN A 13 -7.47 -19.86 -2.39
C GLN A 13 -7.94 -19.37 -3.77
N TRP A 14 -7.92 -18.08 -4.03
CA TRP A 14 -8.26 -17.52 -5.35
C TRP A 14 -7.32 -18.02 -6.43
N PHE A 15 -6.02 -18.01 -6.16
CA PHE A 15 -5.02 -18.56 -7.05
C PHE A 15 -5.28 -20.03 -7.39
N HIS A 16 -5.47 -20.89 -6.38
CA HIS A 16 -5.68 -22.32 -6.58
C HIS A 16 -7.00 -22.65 -7.29
N SER A 17 -8.04 -21.86 -7.07
CA SER A 17 -9.36 -22.05 -7.71
C SER A 17 -9.48 -21.33 -9.06
N GLN A 18 -8.43 -20.64 -9.51
CA GLN A 18 -8.45 -19.76 -10.70
C GLN A 18 -9.59 -18.74 -10.65
N HIS A 19 -9.94 -18.32 -9.43
CA HIS A 19 -10.97 -17.33 -9.21
C HIS A 19 -10.37 -15.93 -9.41
N VAL A 20 -11.03 -15.13 -10.24
CA VAL A 20 -10.77 -13.70 -10.34
C VAL A 20 -11.91 -13.00 -9.62
N PRO A 21 -11.65 -12.39 -8.46
CA PRO A 21 -12.68 -11.73 -7.65
C PRO A 21 -13.20 -10.45 -8.32
N THR A 22 -14.33 -9.96 -7.82
CA THR A 22 -14.76 -8.58 -8.09
C THR A 22 -13.81 -7.59 -7.42
N MET A 23 -13.80 -6.34 -7.87
CA MET A 23 -13.04 -5.25 -7.26
C MET A 23 -13.38 -5.03 -5.78
N GLU A 24 -14.64 -5.20 -5.39
CA GLU A 24 -15.04 -5.08 -3.98
C GLU A 24 -14.45 -6.21 -3.14
N GLU A 25 -14.58 -7.46 -3.61
CA GLU A 25 -13.99 -8.63 -2.94
C GLU A 25 -12.47 -8.53 -2.89
N TYR A 26 -11.84 -8.14 -4.02
CA TYR A 26 -10.42 -7.93 -4.16
C TYR A 26 -9.92 -6.90 -3.15
N MET A 27 -10.46 -5.67 -3.16
CA MET A 27 -9.97 -4.58 -2.32
C MET A 27 -10.13 -4.89 -0.83
N ASN A 28 -11.19 -5.57 -0.42
CA ASN A 28 -11.37 -5.99 0.97
C ASN A 28 -10.22 -6.89 1.47
N VAL A 29 -9.67 -7.75 0.61
CA VAL A 29 -8.50 -8.59 0.93
C VAL A 29 -7.19 -7.83 0.70
N ALA A 30 -7.07 -7.15 -0.44
CA ALA A 30 -5.86 -6.52 -0.94
C ALA A 30 -5.37 -5.36 -0.06
N LEU A 31 -6.30 -4.62 0.57
CA LEU A 31 -5.95 -3.60 1.56
C LEU A 31 -5.31 -4.20 2.80
N VAL A 32 -5.72 -5.40 3.21
CA VAL A 32 -5.06 -6.12 4.30
C VAL A 32 -3.72 -6.67 3.82
N THR A 33 -3.66 -7.30 2.65
CA THR A 33 -2.40 -7.89 2.13
C THR A 33 -1.35 -6.86 1.73
N SER A 34 -1.70 -5.58 1.58
CA SER A 34 -0.76 -4.44 1.53
C SER A 34 0.10 -4.29 2.77
N ALA A 35 -0.30 -4.90 3.89
CA ALA A 35 0.40 -4.88 5.18
C ALA A 35 0.47 -3.51 5.88
N TYR A 36 -0.22 -2.48 5.40
CA TYR A 36 -0.11 -1.12 5.93
C TYR A 36 -0.59 -0.95 7.37
N GLN A 37 -1.71 -1.58 7.73
CA GLN A 37 -2.15 -1.64 9.13
C GLN A 37 -1.09 -2.29 10.02
N MET A 38 -0.45 -3.36 9.54
CA MET A 38 0.59 -4.06 10.29
C MET A 38 1.86 -3.20 10.44
N LEU A 39 2.30 -2.56 9.36
CA LEU A 39 3.47 -1.66 9.37
C LEU A 39 3.25 -0.47 10.30
N ALA A 40 2.10 0.18 10.24
CA ALA A 40 1.74 1.26 11.17
C ALA A 40 1.80 0.76 12.62
N THR A 41 1.17 -0.38 12.90
CA THR A 41 1.16 -1.00 14.25
C THR A 41 2.58 -1.24 14.77
N ILE A 42 3.45 -1.87 13.97
CA ILE A 42 4.82 -2.19 14.37
C ILE A 42 5.64 -0.90 14.55
N SER A 43 5.46 0.07 13.66
CA SER A 43 6.21 1.34 13.70
C SER A 43 5.92 2.18 14.96
N PHE A 44 4.72 2.01 15.54
CA PHE A 44 4.32 2.73 16.76
C PHE A 44 5.02 2.18 18.01
N VAL A 45 5.39 0.89 18.04
CA VAL A 45 6.02 0.24 19.21
C VAL A 45 7.29 0.96 19.66
N GLY A 46 8.05 1.54 18.74
CA GLY A 46 9.28 2.29 19.04
C GLY A 46 9.07 3.75 19.46
N MET A 47 7.83 4.25 19.52
CA MET A 47 7.53 5.68 19.67
C MET A 47 7.28 6.14 21.12
N ARG A 48 7.52 5.27 22.11
CA ARG A 48 7.44 5.57 23.55
C ARG A 48 6.10 6.24 23.91
N ASP A 49 6.13 7.33 24.67
CA ASP A 49 4.96 8.00 25.27
C ASP A 49 3.91 8.45 24.25
N VAL A 50 4.31 8.69 22.98
CA VAL A 50 3.37 9.12 21.93
C VAL A 50 2.48 7.97 21.45
N ALA A 51 2.95 6.72 21.52
CA ALA A 51 2.20 5.53 21.15
C ALA A 51 1.59 4.85 22.40
N ASN A 52 0.75 5.61 23.11
CA ASN A 52 0.01 5.13 24.28
C ASN A 52 -1.19 4.25 23.90
N GLU A 53 -1.96 3.81 24.90
CA GLU A 53 -3.12 2.94 24.69
C GLU A 53 -4.18 3.60 23.78
N GLU A 54 -4.43 4.90 23.94
CA GLU A 54 -5.34 5.68 23.11
C GLU A 54 -4.90 5.71 21.65
N ALA A 55 -3.59 5.85 21.38
CA ALA A 55 -3.04 5.80 20.04
C ALA A 55 -3.28 4.44 19.36
N PHE A 56 -3.12 3.33 20.09
CA PHE A 56 -3.42 2.00 19.55
C PHE A 56 -4.92 1.77 19.36
N LYS A 57 -5.78 2.25 20.28
CA LYS A 57 -7.24 2.21 20.11
C LYS A 57 -7.68 2.96 18.86
N TRP A 58 -7.15 4.17 18.64
CA TRP A 58 -7.37 4.94 17.42
C TRP A 58 -6.85 4.20 16.18
N LEU A 59 -5.64 3.64 16.23
CA LEU A 59 -5.08 2.91 15.11
C LEU A 59 -5.93 1.69 14.72
N PHE A 60 -6.49 0.97 15.70
CA PHE A 60 -7.33 -0.20 15.46
C PHE A 60 -8.79 0.12 15.15
N SER A 61 -9.22 1.38 15.26
CA SER A 61 -10.55 1.80 14.80
C SER A 61 -10.64 1.94 13.27
N GLY A 62 -9.55 1.68 12.54
CA GLY A 62 -9.49 1.80 11.09
C GLY A 62 -9.48 3.26 10.62
N PRO A 63 -8.51 4.07 11.06
CA PRO A 63 -8.49 5.50 10.72
C PRO A 63 -8.29 5.68 9.22
N LYS A 64 -8.93 6.73 8.69
CA LYS A 64 -9.01 7.00 7.24
C LYS A 64 -7.62 7.07 6.60
N ILE A 65 -6.65 7.69 7.27
CA ILE A 65 -5.26 7.79 6.81
C ILE A 65 -4.58 6.42 6.58
N VAL A 66 -4.91 5.39 7.38
CA VAL A 66 -4.32 4.05 7.21
C VAL A 66 -4.93 3.33 6.02
N THR A 67 -6.26 3.41 5.87
CA THR A 67 -6.97 2.87 4.71
C THR A 67 -6.48 3.53 3.42
N ALA A 68 -6.37 4.86 3.42
CA ALA A 68 -5.86 5.60 2.27
C ALA A 68 -4.40 5.24 1.94
N SER A 69 -3.54 5.07 2.95
CA SER A 69 -2.16 4.62 2.74
C SER A 69 -2.09 3.20 2.15
N ALA A 70 -2.98 2.31 2.59
CA ALA A 70 -3.11 0.96 2.03
C ALA A 70 -3.59 0.98 0.57
N ILE A 71 -4.53 1.87 0.21
CA ILE A 71 -4.99 2.08 -1.18
C ILE A 71 -3.83 2.56 -2.05
N VAL A 72 -3.09 3.57 -1.61
CA VAL A 72 -1.90 4.08 -2.33
C VAL A 72 -0.91 2.95 -2.55
N CYS A 73 -0.57 2.19 -1.50
CA CYS A 73 0.34 1.05 -1.62
C CYS A 73 -0.14 0.03 -2.64
N ARG A 74 -1.37 -0.47 -2.46
CA ARG A 74 -1.89 -1.59 -3.24
C ARG A 74 -2.01 -1.24 -4.71
N LEU A 75 -2.64 -0.10 -5.02
CA LEU A 75 -2.87 0.28 -6.41
C LEU A 75 -1.57 0.69 -7.12
N MET A 76 -0.62 1.34 -6.45
CA MET A 76 0.67 1.65 -7.07
C MET A 76 1.46 0.38 -7.39
N ASP A 77 1.52 -0.57 -6.44
CA ASP A 77 2.15 -1.88 -6.65
C ASP A 77 1.51 -2.61 -7.84
N ASP A 78 0.20 -2.83 -7.80
CA ASP A 78 -0.51 -3.58 -8.86
C ASP A 78 -0.33 -2.94 -10.25
N ILE A 79 -0.39 -1.60 -10.38
CA ILE A 79 -0.22 -0.92 -11.68
C ILE A 79 1.13 -1.25 -12.34
N VAL A 80 2.22 -1.31 -11.56
CA VAL A 80 3.56 -1.50 -12.12
C VAL A 80 4.02 -2.96 -12.08
N SER A 81 3.45 -3.77 -11.19
CA SER A 81 3.85 -5.16 -10.95
C SER A 81 3.02 -6.17 -11.77
N HIS A 82 1.75 -5.87 -12.12
CA HIS A 82 0.81 -6.90 -12.60
C HIS A 82 1.33 -7.74 -13.77
N LYS A 83 2.01 -7.14 -14.76
CA LYS A 83 2.54 -7.89 -15.93
C LYS A 83 3.56 -8.95 -15.52
N PHE A 84 4.46 -8.59 -14.61
CA PHE A 84 5.44 -9.54 -14.09
C PHE A 84 4.76 -10.63 -13.25
N GLU A 85 3.78 -10.24 -12.44
CA GLU A 85 3.01 -11.16 -11.60
C GLU A 85 2.21 -12.18 -12.41
N GLN A 86 1.49 -11.73 -13.44
CA GLN A 86 0.77 -12.63 -14.34
C GLN A 86 1.73 -13.57 -15.08
N LYS A 87 2.90 -13.08 -15.51
CA LYS A 87 3.92 -13.91 -16.18
C LYS A 87 4.45 -15.04 -15.30
N ARG A 88 4.60 -14.82 -13.99
CA ARG A 88 5.09 -15.86 -13.04
C ARG A 88 3.99 -16.76 -12.48
N GLY A 89 2.72 -16.54 -12.86
CA GLY A 89 1.58 -17.26 -12.33
C GLY A 89 1.22 -16.84 -10.91
N HIS A 90 0.84 -15.57 -10.74
CA HIS A 90 0.31 -15.03 -9.49
C HIS A 90 -1.23 -14.92 -9.53
N VAL A 91 -1.86 -14.63 -8.39
CA VAL A 91 -3.29 -14.29 -8.35
C VAL A 91 -3.56 -13.00 -9.15
N ALA A 92 -4.79 -12.83 -9.64
CA ALA A 92 -5.23 -11.61 -10.31
C ALA A 92 -5.01 -10.37 -9.42
N SER A 93 -4.38 -9.33 -9.97
CA SER A 93 -4.23 -8.03 -9.31
C SER A 93 -5.49 -7.16 -9.48
N ALA A 94 -5.49 -5.95 -8.93
CA ALA A 94 -6.54 -4.97 -9.19
C ALA A 94 -6.78 -4.75 -10.69
N ILE A 95 -5.73 -4.78 -11.53
CA ILE A 95 -5.84 -4.56 -12.98
C ILE A 95 -6.69 -5.65 -13.62
N GLU A 96 -6.35 -6.92 -13.38
CA GLU A 96 -7.10 -8.05 -13.95
C GLU A 96 -8.53 -8.11 -13.40
N CYS A 97 -8.73 -7.82 -12.10
CA CYS A 97 -10.06 -7.79 -11.49
C CYS A 97 -10.95 -6.71 -12.13
N TYR A 98 -10.40 -5.50 -12.33
CA TYR A 98 -11.14 -4.38 -12.94
C TYR A 98 -11.50 -4.66 -14.39
N MET A 99 -10.52 -5.07 -15.19
CA MET A 99 -10.73 -5.38 -16.62
C MET A 99 -11.80 -6.46 -16.78
N LYS A 100 -11.76 -7.51 -15.96
CA LYS A 100 -12.76 -8.59 -15.99
C LYS A 100 -14.15 -8.11 -15.57
N GLN A 101 -14.25 -7.34 -14.49
CA GLN A 101 -15.55 -6.90 -13.96
C GLN A 101 -16.24 -5.88 -14.87
N HIS A 102 -15.47 -4.98 -15.49
CA HIS A 102 -16.00 -3.86 -16.27
C HIS A 102 -15.89 -4.06 -17.78
N ASN A 103 -15.30 -5.17 -18.24
CA ASN A 103 -14.94 -5.40 -19.65
C ASN A 103 -14.13 -4.21 -20.23
N ALA A 104 -13.18 -3.72 -19.43
CA ALA A 104 -12.39 -2.52 -19.69
C ALA A 104 -10.98 -2.88 -20.18
N THR A 105 -10.28 -1.92 -20.78
CA THR A 105 -8.86 -2.08 -21.14
C THR A 105 -7.94 -1.85 -19.93
N GLU A 106 -6.67 -2.25 -20.07
CA GLU A 106 -5.63 -1.98 -19.06
C GLU A 106 -5.48 -0.46 -18.83
N GLU A 107 -5.50 0.33 -19.90
CA GLU A 107 -5.38 1.79 -19.84
C GLU A 107 -6.54 2.44 -19.07
N GLU A 108 -7.75 1.92 -19.24
CA GLU A 108 -8.94 2.37 -18.51
C GLU A 108 -8.81 2.04 -17.01
N ALA A 109 -8.36 0.83 -16.67
CA ALA A 109 -8.10 0.42 -15.30
C ALA A 109 -7.02 1.30 -14.64
N VAL A 110 -5.88 1.50 -15.30
CA VAL A 110 -4.78 2.34 -14.80
C VAL A 110 -5.25 3.78 -14.61
N LYS A 111 -6.05 4.33 -15.53
CA LYS A 111 -6.59 5.69 -15.41
C LYS A 111 -7.49 5.83 -14.19
N GLU A 112 -8.38 4.86 -13.96
CA GLU A 112 -9.26 4.85 -12.80
C GLU A 112 -8.47 4.71 -11.49
N PHE A 113 -7.49 3.81 -11.43
CA PHE A 113 -6.68 3.63 -10.23
C PHE A 113 -5.79 4.81 -9.92
N ARG A 114 -5.25 5.52 -10.92
CA ARG A 114 -4.54 6.80 -10.69
C ARG A 114 -5.43 7.86 -10.07
N LYS A 115 -6.73 7.88 -10.42
CA LYS A 115 -7.70 8.76 -9.78
C LYS A 115 -7.92 8.35 -8.32
N GLN A 116 -8.13 7.07 -8.04
CA GLN A 116 -8.29 6.57 -6.66
C GLN A 116 -7.06 6.81 -5.79
N ILE A 117 -5.84 6.66 -6.34
CA ILE A 117 -4.59 7.02 -5.66
C ILE A 117 -4.56 8.52 -5.34
N SER A 118 -4.92 9.38 -6.29
CA SER A 118 -5.01 10.83 -6.07
C SER A 118 -6.01 11.20 -4.98
N ASP A 119 -7.17 10.54 -4.95
CA ASP A 119 -8.19 10.75 -3.93
C ASP A 119 -7.72 10.24 -2.55
N ALA A 120 -7.05 9.08 -2.49
CA ALA A 120 -6.43 8.58 -1.25
C ALA A 120 -5.35 9.54 -0.71
N TRP A 121 -4.57 10.20 -1.57
CA TRP A 121 -3.65 11.25 -1.12
C TRP A 121 -4.36 12.46 -0.52
N LYS A 122 -5.54 12.84 -1.02
CA LYS A 122 -6.35 13.91 -0.42
C LYS A 122 -6.86 13.49 0.96
N ASP A 123 -7.27 12.23 1.12
CA ASP A 123 -7.71 11.69 2.40
C ASP A 123 -6.58 11.67 3.44
N ILE A 124 -5.34 11.31 3.03
CA ILE A 124 -4.15 11.41 3.89
C ILE A 124 -3.90 12.86 4.30
N ASN A 125 -4.00 13.80 3.36
CA ASN A 125 -3.79 15.22 3.64
C ASN A 125 -4.83 15.77 4.60
N GLU A 126 -6.11 15.45 4.40
CA GLU A 126 -7.22 15.86 5.27
C GLU A 126 -6.98 15.46 6.73
N GLU A 127 -6.59 14.20 6.96
CA GLU A 127 -6.30 13.68 8.31
C GLU A 127 -5.08 14.34 8.97
N CYS A 128 -4.23 15.04 8.20
CA CYS A 128 -3.09 15.79 8.71
C CYS A 128 -3.39 17.28 8.94
N LEU A 129 -4.60 17.76 8.63
CA LEU A 129 -5.02 19.14 8.88
C LEU A 129 -5.62 19.28 10.29
N TYR A 130 -5.52 20.49 10.88
CA TYR A 130 -6.07 20.76 12.20
C TYR A 130 -7.60 20.97 12.15
N PRO A 131 -8.38 20.42 13.10
CA PRO A 131 -7.96 19.57 14.22
C PRO A 131 -7.62 18.14 13.78
N THR A 132 -6.54 17.58 14.33
CA THR A 132 -6.03 16.27 13.93
C THR A 132 -6.65 15.14 14.76
N PRO A 133 -6.95 13.96 14.16
CA PRO A 133 -7.57 12.84 14.86
C PRO A 133 -6.62 12.09 15.81
N ALA A 134 -5.31 12.28 15.64
CA ALA A 134 -4.27 11.72 16.49
C ALA A 134 -3.08 12.69 16.62
N ALA A 135 -2.12 12.36 17.47
CA ALA A 135 -0.90 13.14 17.61
C ALA A 135 -0.12 13.18 16.28
N MET A 136 0.35 14.37 15.88
CA MET A 136 1.06 14.56 14.60
C MET A 136 2.26 13.62 14.36
N PRO A 137 3.05 13.20 15.36
CA PRO A 137 4.11 12.22 15.11
C PRO A 137 3.59 10.86 14.62
N LEU A 138 2.41 10.42 15.07
CA LEU A 138 1.76 9.19 14.62
C LEU A 138 1.27 9.31 13.18
N LEU A 139 0.61 10.44 12.87
CA LEU A 139 0.13 10.75 11.52
C LEU A 139 1.30 10.86 10.54
N THR A 140 2.37 11.55 10.94
CA THR A 140 3.60 11.70 10.15
C THR A 140 4.24 10.34 9.87
N ARG A 141 4.20 9.41 10.83
CA ARG A 141 4.72 8.05 10.62
C ARG A 141 3.95 7.33 9.51
N ILE A 142 2.62 7.38 9.54
CA ILE A 142 1.77 6.74 8.52
C ILE A 142 1.93 7.42 7.15
N LEU A 143 1.92 8.76 7.12
CA LEU A 143 2.19 9.56 5.92
C LEU A 143 3.53 9.18 5.27
N ASN A 144 4.58 9.00 6.07
CA ASN A 144 5.88 8.63 5.55
C ASN A 144 5.93 7.19 5.02
N LEU A 145 5.11 6.27 5.54
CA LEU A 145 4.95 4.95 4.91
C LEU A 145 4.37 5.10 3.50
N ALA A 146 3.29 5.87 3.34
CA ALA A 146 2.71 6.12 2.01
C ALA A 146 3.71 6.78 1.04
N ARG A 147 4.53 7.73 1.53
CA ARG A 147 5.60 8.36 0.72
C ARG A 147 6.67 7.39 0.26
N VAL A 148 7.00 6.36 1.05
CA VAL A 148 7.97 5.34 0.62
C VAL A 148 7.44 4.57 -0.59
N ILE A 149 6.13 4.28 -0.66
CA ILE A 149 5.53 3.62 -1.85
C ILE A 149 5.66 4.51 -3.07
N ASP A 150 5.38 5.81 -2.92
CA ASP A 150 5.51 6.75 -4.04
C ASP A 150 6.93 6.75 -4.63
N VAL A 151 7.95 6.53 -3.78
CA VAL A 151 9.34 6.38 -4.23
C VAL A 151 9.58 5.00 -4.86
N VAL A 152 9.17 3.93 -4.19
CA VAL A 152 9.52 2.54 -4.59
C VAL A 152 8.77 2.07 -5.83
N TYR A 153 7.52 2.51 -6.02
CA TYR A 153 6.64 2.09 -7.11
C TYR A 153 6.36 3.20 -8.14
N LYS A 154 7.16 4.28 -8.13
CA LYS A 154 6.93 5.46 -8.98
C LYS A 154 6.83 5.14 -10.47
N THR A 155 7.74 4.30 -10.93
CA THR A 155 7.97 4.00 -12.34
C THR A 155 7.94 2.51 -12.63
N GLU A 156 8.38 1.69 -11.68
CA GLU A 156 8.45 0.24 -11.77
C GLU A 156 8.36 -0.37 -10.37
N ASP A 157 8.29 -1.70 -10.29
CA ASP A 157 8.43 -2.41 -9.02
C ASP A 157 9.89 -2.37 -8.53
N GLY A 158 10.20 -1.39 -7.68
CA GLY A 158 11.53 -1.22 -7.10
C GLY A 158 11.95 -2.32 -6.13
N TYR A 159 11.03 -3.15 -5.60
CA TYR A 159 11.39 -4.29 -4.76
C TYR A 159 11.86 -5.48 -5.61
N THR A 160 11.11 -5.80 -6.66
CA THR A 160 11.46 -6.91 -7.56
C THR A 160 12.61 -6.53 -8.50
N HIS A 161 12.60 -5.31 -9.04
CA HIS A 161 13.54 -4.80 -10.03
C HIS A 161 14.46 -3.72 -9.44
N ALA A 162 15.00 -3.96 -8.25
CA ALA A 162 15.78 -2.99 -7.48
C ALA A 162 17.02 -2.41 -8.21
N GLY A 163 17.47 -3.04 -9.30
CA GLY A 163 18.66 -2.65 -10.07
C GLY A 163 18.57 -1.32 -10.79
N VAL A 164 17.38 -0.73 -10.94
CA VAL A 164 17.20 0.46 -11.79
C VAL A 164 17.16 1.76 -10.99
N MET A 165 16.61 1.76 -9.77
CA MET A 165 16.41 3.01 -9.01
C MET A 165 16.61 2.86 -7.50
N LEU A 166 16.10 1.77 -6.91
CA LEU A 166 16.12 1.60 -5.46
C LEU A 166 17.53 1.35 -4.92
N LYS A 167 18.37 0.56 -5.62
CA LYS A 167 19.76 0.31 -5.21
C LYS A 167 20.59 1.59 -5.15
N ASP A 168 20.47 2.45 -6.15
CA ASP A 168 21.22 3.72 -6.19
C ASP A 168 20.78 4.66 -5.07
N SER A 169 19.46 4.74 -4.82
CA SER A 169 18.91 5.50 -3.69
C SER A 169 19.40 4.98 -2.34
N VAL A 170 19.48 3.66 -2.18
CA VAL A 170 20.01 3.02 -0.96
C VAL A 170 21.50 3.27 -0.79
N ALA A 171 22.29 3.14 -1.87
CA ALA A 171 23.72 3.40 -1.85
C ALA A 171 24.00 4.86 -1.48
N SER A 172 23.33 5.80 -2.14
CA SER A 172 23.48 7.24 -1.85
C SER A 172 23.08 7.61 -0.41
N LEU A 173 22.14 6.89 0.22
CA LEU A 173 21.67 7.21 1.57
C LEU A 173 22.50 6.56 2.68
N LEU A 174 22.99 5.33 2.45
CA LEU A 174 23.55 4.48 3.50
C LEU A 174 25.00 4.03 3.28
N ILE A 175 25.54 4.21 2.08
CA ILE A 175 26.88 3.74 1.70
C ILE A 175 27.78 4.92 1.32
N ASP A 176 27.31 5.78 0.43
CA ASP A 176 28.12 6.84 -0.17
C ASP A 176 28.02 8.13 0.66
N PRO A 177 29.11 8.58 1.31
CA PRO A 177 29.10 9.81 2.08
C PRO A 177 29.02 11.03 1.16
N VAL A 178 28.34 12.08 1.62
CA VAL A 178 28.38 13.39 0.95
C VAL A 178 29.81 13.94 1.02
N PRO A 179 30.43 14.29 -0.13
CA PRO A 179 31.74 14.92 -0.13
C PRO A 179 31.71 16.21 0.70
N LEU A 180 32.70 16.37 1.59
CA LEU A 180 32.90 17.56 2.41
C LEU A 180 33.60 18.67 1.62
#